data_AF-A0A1V5G9Q2-F1
#
_entry.id   AF-A0A1V5G9Q2-F1
#
_cell.length_a   1.000
_cell.length_b   1.000
_cell.length_c   1.000
_cell.angle_alpha   90.00
_cell.angle_beta   90.00
_cell.angle_gamma   90.00
#
_symmetry.space_group_name_H-M   'P 1'
#
loop_
_entity.id
_entity.type
_entity.pdbx_description
1 polymer ?
#
loop_
_entity_poly.entity_id
_entity_poly.type
_entity_poly.pdbx_seq_one_letter_code
_entity_poly.pdbx_strand_id
1 'polypeptide(L)'
;MDYESLVSEILSRVMARIMETEAASAKENKCSAAEAPGTISETEQMQCKEKMFDKRVITEKDMYKCRNEGYNCIRIASNTIMTDLAKEYAEKNGIKVIKA
;
A
#
# COMPACT_ATOMS: atom_id res chain seq x y z
N MET A 1 9.77 33.45 22.79
CA MET A 1 10.12 32.43 21.78
C MET A 1 10.02 33.12 20.44
N ASP A 2 11.15 33.27 19.75
CA ASP A 2 11.23 33.97 18.48
C ASP A 2 10.78 33.06 17.34
N TYR A 3 9.51 33.20 16.99
CA TYR A 3 8.88 32.42 15.92
C TYR A 3 9.54 32.67 14.56
N GLU A 4 10.03 33.88 14.32
CA GLU A 4 10.77 34.24 13.10
C GLU A 4 12.03 33.38 12.91
N SER A 5 12.77 33.12 13.99
CA SER A 5 13.96 32.26 13.96
C SER A 5 13.59 30.81 13.66
N LEU A 6 12.51 30.33 14.27
CA LEU A 6 12.00 28.98 14.06
C LEU A 6 11.49 28.77 12.63
N VAL A 7 10.77 29.74 12.08
CA VAL A 7 10.26 29.70 10.70
C VAL A 7 11.41 29.71 9.70
N SER A 8 12.43 30.55 9.91
CA SER A 8 13.62 30.62 9.05
C SER A 8 14.40 29.29 9.03
N GLU A 9 14.56 28.65 10.20
CA GLU A 9 15.21 27.34 10.30
C GLU A 9 14.40 26.26 9.55
N ILE A 10 13.09 26.24 9.73
CA ILE A 10 12.19 25.27 9.09
C ILE A 10 12.25 25.43 7.56
N LEU A 11 12.18 26.66 7.05
CA LEU A 11 12.22 26.93 5.61
C LEU A 11 13.55 26.45 4.99
N SER A 12 14.67 26.75 5.64
CA SER A 12 16.00 26.32 5.18
C SER A 12 16.11 24.79 5.13
N ARG A 13 15.59 24.09 6.15
CA ARG A 13 15.59 22.62 6.21
C ARG A 13 14.71 21.97 5.14
N VAL A 14 13.54 22.55 4.88
CA VAL A 14 12.59 22.01 3.91
C VAL A 14 13.09 22.20 2.49
N MET A 15 13.68 23.36 2.16
CA MET A 15 14.27 23.59 0.83
C MET A 15 15.43 22.63 0.53
N ALA A 16 16.33 22.39 1.49
CA ALA A 16 17.41 21.43 1.35
C ALA A 16 16.88 20.00 1.12
N ARG A 17 15.91 19.56 1.94
CA ARG A 17 15.28 18.24 1.78
C ARG A 17 14.56 18.08 0.46
N ILE A 18 13.85 19.10 -0.03
CA ILE A 18 13.17 19.04 -1.33
C ILE A 18 14.20 18.83 -2.45
N MET A 19 15.27 19.63 -2.48
CA MET A 19 16.35 19.46 -3.46
C MET A 19 17.04 18.09 -3.39
N GLU A 20 17.27 17.58 -2.18
CA GLU A 20 17.82 16.24 -1.98
C GLU A 20 16.84 15.13 -2.42
N THR A 21 15.53 15.30 -2.21
CA THR A 21 14.50 14.31 -2.58
C THR A 21 14.14 14.31 -4.06
N GLU A 22 14.27 15.44 -4.76
CA GLU A 22 14.08 15.49 -6.22
C GLU A 22 15.24 14.84 -6.97
N ALA A 23 16.46 14.87 -6.40
CA ALA A 23 17.60 14.09 -6.91
C ALA A 23 17.56 12.60 -6.48
N ALA A 24 16.82 12.27 -5.41
CA ALA A 24 16.74 10.92 -4.82
C ALA A 24 15.39 10.20 -5.02
N SER A 25 14.53 10.65 -5.96
CA SER A 25 13.33 9.90 -6.38
C SER A 25 13.65 8.61 -7.19
N ALA A 26 14.89 8.14 -7.15
CA ALA A 26 15.33 6.86 -7.69
C ALA A 26 16.30 6.13 -6.73
N LYS A 27 15.97 6.02 -5.43
CA LYS A 27 16.60 5.01 -4.56
C LYS A 27 15.78 4.61 -3.33
N GLU A 28 15.15 3.45 -3.48
CA GLU A 28 15.11 2.34 -2.51
C GLU A 28 14.89 2.70 -1.04
N ASN A 29 13.62 2.59 -0.65
CA ASN A 29 13.18 2.59 0.74
C ASN A 29 13.67 1.30 1.43
N LYS A 30 14.88 1.35 2.01
CA LYS A 30 15.49 0.24 2.76
C LYS A 30 14.80 0.13 4.14
N CYS A 31 13.75 -0.68 4.20
CA CYS A 31 13.15 -1.10 5.47
C CYS A 31 14.11 -2.08 6.16
N SER A 32 14.70 -1.64 7.27
CA SER A 32 15.41 -2.51 8.19
C SER A 32 14.41 -2.95 9.26
N ALA A 33 14.01 -4.22 9.23
CA ALA A 33 13.38 -4.88 10.36
C ALA A 33 13.81 -6.35 10.41
N ALA A 34 14.47 -6.65 11.52
CA ALA A 34 15.06 -7.91 11.95
C ALA A 34 14.32 -9.20 11.56
N GLU A 35 15.15 -10.20 11.31
CA GLU A 35 14.90 -11.53 10.75
C GLU A 35 14.07 -12.46 11.64
N ALA A 36 13.06 -13.12 11.04
CA ALA A 36 12.89 -14.59 10.95
C ALA A 36 11.40 -14.95 10.62
N PRO A 37 11.12 -16.10 9.97
CA PRO A 37 11.36 -16.40 8.56
C PRO A 37 10.04 -16.77 7.84
N GLY A 38 9.96 -16.53 6.53
CA GLY A 38 8.83 -17.02 5.75
C GLY A 38 8.76 -16.43 4.34
N THR A 39 9.65 -16.91 3.47
CA THR A 39 9.54 -16.99 2.01
C THR A 39 8.64 -15.95 1.33
N ILE A 40 9.23 -14.85 0.88
CA ILE A 40 8.64 -14.02 -0.17
C ILE A 40 9.58 -13.99 -1.36
N SER A 41 9.18 -14.76 -2.36
CA SER A 41 9.80 -14.87 -3.66
C SER A 41 9.82 -13.50 -4.35
N GLU A 42 11.00 -13.09 -4.78
CA GLU A 42 11.19 -12.11 -5.83
C GLU A 42 10.49 -12.58 -7.11
N THR A 43 9.55 -11.78 -7.60
CA THR A 43 9.43 -11.57 -9.04
C THR A 43 8.73 -10.25 -9.30
N GLU A 44 9.52 -9.29 -9.76
CA GLU A 44 9.05 -8.13 -10.50
C GLU A 44 8.35 -8.62 -11.77
N GLN A 45 7.01 -8.58 -11.80
CA GLN A 45 6.25 -8.69 -13.02
C GLN A 45 5.07 -7.72 -12.95
N MET A 46 5.14 -6.66 -13.77
CA MET A 46 4.01 -5.94 -14.37
C MET A 46 2.73 -5.92 -13.51
N GLN A 47 2.63 -4.95 -12.59
CA GLN A 47 1.76 -4.97 -11.40
C GLN A 47 0.24 -4.94 -11.69
N CYS A 48 -0.29 -5.98 -12.31
CA CYS A 48 -1.57 -6.54 -11.89
C CYS A 48 -1.27 -7.42 -10.68
N LYS A 49 -0.98 -6.78 -9.53
CA LYS A 49 -0.86 -7.50 -8.27
C LYS A 49 -2.24 -8.09 -7.99
N GLU A 50 -2.37 -9.37 -8.28
CA GLU A 50 -3.54 -10.19 -7.99
C GLU A 50 -3.29 -10.93 -6.68
N LYS A 51 -4.10 -10.62 -5.66
CA LYS A 51 -4.11 -11.39 -4.42
C LYS A 51 -5.23 -12.42 -4.49
N MET A 52 -4.86 -13.69 -4.33
CA MET A 52 -5.82 -14.74 -4.01
C MET A 52 -6.13 -14.64 -2.52
N PHE A 53 -7.42 -14.60 -2.20
CA PHE A 53 -7.85 -14.76 -0.81
C PHE A 53 -8.40 -16.17 -0.59
N ASP A 54 -7.71 -16.93 0.26
CA ASP A 54 -8.17 -18.24 0.76
C ASP A 54 -9.04 -18.13 2.02
N LYS A 55 -9.34 -16.90 2.46
CA LYS A 55 -10.22 -16.67 3.63
C LYS A 55 -11.66 -16.98 3.25
N ARG A 56 -12.38 -17.65 4.16
CA ARG A 56 -13.81 -17.97 4.01
C ARG A 56 -14.71 -16.73 3.99
N VAL A 57 -14.33 -15.66 4.70
CA VAL A 57 -15.09 -14.40 4.74
C VAL A 57 -14.15 -13.23 4.49
N ILE A 58 -14.54 -12.35 3.57
CA ILE A 58 -13.82 -11.12 3.20
C ILE A 58 -14.57 -9.93 3.75
N THR A 59 -13.86 -9.10 4.51
CA THR A 59 -14.41 -7.91 5.16
C THR A 59 -13.80 -6.63 4.59
N GLU A 60 -14.39 -5.48 4.87
CA GLU A 60 -13.85 -4.17 4.50
C GLU A 60 -12.39 -3.98 4.95
N LYS A 61 -12.05 -4.50 6.14
CA LYS A 61 -10.69 -4.42 6.67
C LYS A 61 -9.65 -5.17 5.82
N ASP A 62 -10.06 -6.26 5.17
CA ASP A 62 -9.21 -6.98 4.22
C ASP A 62 -9.03 -6.18 2.92
N MET A 63 -10.08 -5.52 2.44
CA MET A 63 -10.01 -4.62 1.28
C MET A 63 -9.10 -3.41 1.54
N TYR A 64 -9.15 -2.85 2.74
CA TYR A 64 -8.27 -1.75 3.14
C TYR A 64 -6.79 -2.17 3.12
N LYS A 65 -6.48 -3.38 3.60
CA LYS A 65 -5.13 -3.93 3.51
C LYS A 65 -4.70 -4.10 2.05
N CYS A 66 -5.59 -4.64 1.20
CA CYS A 66 -5.33 -4.74 -0.23
C CYS A 66 -5.04 -3.39 -0.88
N ARG A 67 -5.79 -2.36 -0.50
CA ARG A 67 -5.57 -1.01 -1.02
C ARG A 67 -4.24 -0.43 -0.56
N ASN A 68 -3.91 -0.58 0.72
CA ASN A 68 -2.64 -0.11 1.29
C ASN A 68 -1.42 -0.77 0.65
N GLU A 69 -1.55 -2.03 0.23
CA GLU A 69 -0.49 -2.76 -0.47
C GLU A 69 -0.50 -2.56 -2.00
N GLY A 70 -1.49 -1.84 -2.54
CA GLY A 70 -1.58 -1.48 -3.98
C GLY A 70 -2.20 -2.54 -4.89
N TYR A 71 -2.99 -3.49 -4.36
CA TYR A 71 -3.69 -4.49 -5.18
C TYR A 71 -4.90 -3.86 -5.88
N ASN A 72 -4.98 -4.00 -7.20
CA ASN A 72 -6.07 -3.45 -8.02
C ASN A 72 -7.06 -4.53 -8.49
N CYS A 73 -6.65 -5.81 -8.41
CA CYS A 73 -7.45 -6.96 -8.79
C CYS A 73 -7.43 -7.98 -7.65
N ILE A 74 -8.61 -8.48 -7.28
CA ILE A 74 -8.76 -9.47 -6.21
C ILE A 74 -9.42 -10.71 -6.80
N ARG A 75 -8.76 -11.86 -6.65
CA ARG A 75 -9.33 -13.15 -7.04
C ARG A 75 -9.90 -13.83 -5.80
N ILE A 76 -11.17 -14.18 -5.85
CA ILE A 76 -11.92 -14.75 -4.74
C ILE A 76 -12.27 -16.19 -5.08
N ALA A 77 -12.02 -17.11 -4.15
CA ALA A 77 -12.42 -18.50 -4.30
C ALA A 77 -13.94 -18.65 -4.31
N SER A 78 -14.47 -19.66 -5.00
CA SER A 78 -15.92 -19.87 -5.18
C SER A 78 -16.66 -20.06 -3.84
N ASN A 79 -15.96 -20.52 -2.81
CA ASN A 79 -16.50 -20.77 -1.46
C ASN A 79 -16.33 -19.60 -0.49
N THR A 80 -15.87 -18.44 -0.96
CA THR A 80 -15.61 -17.28 -0.13
C THR A 80 -16.78 -16.31 -0.15
N ILE A 81 -17.19 -15.87 1.04
CA ILE A 81 -18.28 -14.93 1.25
C ILE A 81 -17.71 -13.53 1.40
N MET A 82 -18.09 -12.59 0.53
CA MET A 82 -17.84 -11.17 0.74
C MET A 82 -18.96 -10.55 1.54
N THR A 83 -18.63 -9.71 2.52
CA THR A 83 -19.62 -8.87 3.19
C THR A 83 -20.08 -7.72 2.28
N ASP A 84 -21.26 -7.18 2.53
CA ASP A 84 -21.81 -6.05 1.74
C ASP A 84 -20.89 -4.82 1.81
N LEU A 85 -20.32 -4.53 2.99
CA LEU A 85 -19.33 -3.47 3.16
C LEU A 85 -18.08 -3.67 2.28
N ALA A 86 -17.61 -4.91 2.13
CA ALA A 86 -16.47 -5.20 1.27
C ALA A 86 -16.81 -4.99 -0.22
N LYS A 87 -18.06 -5.26 -0.61
CA LYS A 87 -18.55 -5.06 -1.99
C LYS A 87 -18.63 -3.57 -2.31
N GLU A 88 -19.27 -2.78 -1.44
CA GLU A 88 -19.33 -1.32 -1.58
C GLU A 88 -17.94 -0.69 -1.61
N TYR A 89 -17.02 -1.18 -0.78
CA TYR A 89 -15.64 -0.68 -0.78
C TYR A 89 -14.93 -0.97 -2.10
N ALA A 90 -15.12 -2.16 -2.68
CA ALA A 90 -14.55 -2.50 -3.98
C ALA A 90 -15.09 -1.59 -5.10
N GLU A 91 -16.39 -1.31 -5.09
CA GLU A 91 -17.03 -0.42 -6.07
C GLU A 91 -16.54 1.02 -5.94
N LYS A 92 -16.48 1.56 -4.71
CA LYS A 92 -16.00 2.93 -4.44
C LYS A 92 -14.53 3.13 -4.80
N ASN A 93 -13.70 2.11 -4.64
CA ASN A 93 -12.26 2.18 -4.88
C ASN A 93 -11.83 1.66 -6.26
N GLY A 94 -12.78 1.21 -7.10
CA GLY A 94 -12.50 0.69 -8.45
C GLY A 94 -11.72 -0.62 -8.46
N ILE A 95 -11.84 -1.43 -7.41
CA ILE A 95 -11.13 -2.71 -7.29
C ILE A 95 -11.88 -3.78 -8.09
N LYS A 96 -11.18 -4.44 -9.02
CA LYS A 96 -11.79 -5.47 -9.86
C LYS A 96 -11.82 -6.81 -9.12
N VAL A 97 -13.03 -7.25 -8.76
CA VAL A 97 -13.24 -8.54 -8.10
C VAL A 97 -13.54 -9.62 -9.13
N ILE A 98 -12.72 -10.66 -9.18
CA ILE A 98 -12.89 -11.82 -10.05
C ILE A 98 -13.21 -13.03 -9.16
N LYS A 99 -14.38 -13.63 -9.36
CA LYS A 99 -14.70 -14.92 -8.74
C LYS A 99 -14.10 -16.05 -9.57
N ALA A 100 -13.38 -16.96 -8.92
CA ALA A 100 -12.91 -18.20 -9.51
C ALA A 100 -14.01 -19.26 -9.54
#